data_AF-A0A955JE95-F1
#
_entry.id   AF-A0A955JE95-F1
#
_cell.length_a   1.000
_cell.length_b   1.000
_cell.length_c   1.000
_cell.angle_alpha   90.00
_cell.angle_beta   90.00
_cell.angle_gamma   90.00
#
_symmetry.space_group_name_H-M   'P 1'
#
loop_
_entity.id
_entity.type
_entity.pdbx_description
1 polymer ?
#
loop_
_entity_poly.entity_id
_entity_poly.type
_entity_poly.pdbx_seq_one_letter_code
_entity_poly.pdbx_strand_id
1 'polypeptide(L)'
;MNKIAIILGVVLAAAPAFANGGWWDDVYDQKTVPLETILANPVAFRGMDVAFVVQFHQLGSIENPYYTPFEKESYINFSVWSDGAALWDKGAYEKDFPYLFIDRMESESKTMLQARMYDRFIITGRVESIFRGKPWIEVVGLKALEEKLDEPSLIRMVKAYRLKKLRRYDAAASEFSSANSTTLPPHIAAIIDREQGLCLASANRYGEALVPLEKAAARRKNDNELERVLAF
;
A
#
# COMPACT_ATOMS: atom_id res chain seq x y z
N MET A 1 50.97 3.60 59.36
CA MET A 1 50.19 2.51 58.71
C MET A 1 48.89 3.11 58.20
N ASN A 2 48.83 3.37 56.89
CA ASN A 2 47.76 4.11 56.20
C ASN A 2 46.49 3.26 56.05
N LYS A 3 45.33 3.84 56.38
CA LYS A 3 44.02 3.36 55.96
C LYS A 3 43.63 4.11 54.68
N ILE A 4 43.49 3.39 53.57
CA ILE A 4 42.98 3.94 52.30
C ILE A 4 41.48 3.66 52.25
N ALA A 5 40.68 4.72 52.18
CA ALA A 5 39.24 4.67 51.94
C ALA A 5 38.99 4.67 50.43
N ILE A 6 38.22 3.69 49.94
CA ILE A 6 37.77 3.62 48.54
C ILE A 6 36.36 4.21 48.49
N ILE A 7 36.20 5.33 47.79
CA ILE A 7 34.91 5.94 47.46
C ILE A 7 34.38 5.21 46.23
N LEU A 8 33.25 4.51 46.37
CA LEU A 8 32.50 3.95 45.25
C LEU A 8 31.69 5.08 44.59
N GLY A 9 32.12 5.49 43.39
CA GLY A 9 31.34 6.40 42.55
C GLY A 9 30.16 5.67 41.92
N VAL A 10 28.93 6.09 42.27
CA VAL A 10 27.71 5.67 41.56
C VAL A 10 27.70 6.42 40.22
N VAL A 11 27.93 5.69 39.13
CA VAL A 11 27.64 6.19 37.79
C VAL A 11 26.12 6.07 37.60
N LEU A 12 25.39 7.18 37.74
CA LEU A 12 24.04 7.28 37.20
C LEU A 12 24.16 7.24 35.68
N ALA A 13 23.81 6.10 35.07
CA ALA A 13 23.53 6.06 33.64
C ALA A 13 22.28 6.92 33.40
N ALA A 14 22.45 8.06 32.73
CA ALA A 14 21.35 8.85 32.23
C ALA A 14 20.56 7.98 31.24
N ALA A 15 19.28 7.74 31.53
CA ALA A 15 18.37 7.16 30.56
C ALA A 15 18.35 8.06 29.31
N PRO A 16 18.36 7.50 28.08
CA PRO A 16 18.21 8.32 26.89
C PRO A 16 16.87 9.04 26.98
N ALA A 17 16.91 10.36 26.87
CA ALA A 17 15.73 11.19 26.72
C ALA A 17 15.08 10.81 25.38
N PHE A 18 13.95 10.10 25.43
CA PHE A 18 13.10 9.89 24.27
C PHE A 18 12.58 11.25 23.82
N ALA A 19 13.09 11.72 22.68
CA ALA A 19 12.48 12.80 21.93
C ALA A 19 11.10 12.34 21.42
N ASN A 20 10.16 13.28 21.29
CA ASN A 20 8.76 13.07 20.93
C ASN A 20 8.55 12.30 19.60
N GLY A 21 8.57 10.97 19.66
CA GLY A 21 8.15 10.05 18.60
C GLY A 21 7.67 8.77 19.29
N GLY A 22 6.47 8.31 18.94
CA GLY A 22 5.94 7.08 19.53
C GLY A 22 6.71 5.87 18.98
N TRP A 23 6.74 4.75 19.72
CA TRP A 23 7.40 3.52 19.26
C TRP A 23 6.87 2.97 17.91
N TRP A 24 5.74 3.50 17.43
CA TRP A 24 5.12 3.24 16.13
C TRP A 24 5.76 4.01 14.97
N ASP A 25 6.48 5.10 15.20
CA ASP A 25 7.10 5.87 14.11
C ASP A 25 8.19 5.04 13.41
N ASP A 26 8.99 4.29 14.18
CA ASP A 26 10.02 3.37 13.66
C ASP A 26 9.44 2.18 12.87
N VAL A 27 8.16 1.84 13.09
CA VAL A 27 7.49 0.73 12.39
C VAL A 27 7.12 1.12 10.95
N TYR A 28 6.83 2.40 10.70
CA TYR A 28 6.51 2.90 9.35
C TYR A 28 7.75 3.23 8.52
N ASP A 29 8.92 3.35 9.15
CA ASP A 29 10.23 3.49 8.49
C ASP A 29 10.78 2.13 7.99
N GLN A 30 10.06 1.03 8.23
CA GLN A 30 10.41 -0.27 7.66
C GLN A 30 10.18 -0.29 6.15
N LYS A 31 11.18 -0.75 5.41
CA LYS A 31 11.11 -0.98 3.96
C LYS A 31 9.84 -1.78 3.61
N THR A 32 8.97 -1.17 2.81
CA THR A 32 7.74 -1.82 2.37
C THR A 32 8.04 -2.95 1.40
N VAL A 33 7.24 -4.01 1.48
CA VAL A 33 7.29 -5.16 0.58
C VAL A 33 5.97 -5.25 -0.18
N PRO A 34 5.94 -5.46 -1.51
CA PRO A 34 4.69 -5.65 -2.22
C PRO A 34 3.91 -6.84 -1.65
N LEU A 35 2.60 -6.69 -1.47
CA LEU A 35 1.73 -7.76 -0.93
C LEU A 35 1.89 -9.05 -1.72
N GLU A 36 2.07 -8.98 -3.04
CA GLU A 36 2.31 -10.13 -3.91
C GLU A 36 3.52 -10.96 -3.49
N THR A 37 4.56 -10.33 -2.95
CA THR A 37 5.76 -11.02 -2.45
C THR A 37 5.39 -11.89 -1.25
N ILE A 38 4.56 -11.36 -0.35
CA ILE A 38 4.05 -12.10 0.81
C ILE A 38 3.15 -13.24 0.34
N LEU A 39 2.26 -12.99 -0.61
CA LEU A 39 1.34 -14.00 -1.15
C LEU A 39 2.07 -15.12 -1.93
N ALA A 40 3.19 -14.80 -2.58
CA ALA A 40 3.99 -15.77 -3.33
C ALA A 40 4.78 -16.71 -2.42
N ASN A 41 5.20 -16.26 -1.24
CA ASN A 41 5.95 -17.08 -0.28
C ASN A 41 5.57 -16.78 1.18
N PRO A 42 4.34 -17.11 1.60
CA PRO A 42 3.84 -16.74 2.92
C PRO A 42 4.60 -17.39 4.07
N VAL A 43 5.23 -18.55 3.83
CA VAL A 43 6.04 -19.27 4.83
C VAL A 43 7.26 -18.44 5.24
N ALA A 44 7.88 -17.72 4.31
CA ALA A 44 9.06 -16.90 4.60
C ALA A 44 8.76 -15.67 5.47
N PHE A 45 7.50 -15.24 5.54
CA PHE A 45 7.07 -14.07 6.31
C PHE A 45 6.31 -14.45 7.59
N ARG A 46 6.25 -15.75 7.91
CA ARG A 46 5.49 -16.22 9.08
C ARG A 46 6.05 -15.65 10.39
N GLY A 47 5.18 -15.04 11.19
CA GLY A 47 5.54 -14.43 12.48
C GLY A 47 6.41 -13.18 12.38
N MET A 48 6.66 -12.65 11.17
CA MET A 48 7.39 -11.41 10.97
C MET A 48 6.41 -10.26 10.76
N ASP A 49 6.71 -9.10 11.36
CA ASP A 49 6.04 -7.85 11.04
C ASP A 49 6.59 -7.32 9.73
N VAL A 50 5.70 -7.07 8.77
CA VAL A 50 6.05 -6.59 7.43
C VAL A 50 5.15 -5.44 7.06
N ALA A 51 5.75 -4.33 6.62
CA ALA A 51 5.03 -3.20 6.08
C ALA A 51 4.70 -3.41 4.59
N PHE A 52 3.47 -3.12 4.17
CA PHE A 52 3.05 -3.16 2.77
C PHE A 52 1.92 -2.16 2.49
N VAL A 53 1.87 -1.66 1.25
CA VAL A 53 0.86 -0.68 0.82
C VAL A 53 -0.30 -1.41 0.15
N VAL A 54 -1.53 -0.99 0.45
CA VAL A 54 -2.75 -1.60 -0.09
C VAL A 54 -3.82 -0.57 -0.40
N GLN A 55 -4.79 -0.97 -1.22
CA GLN A 55 -6.03 -0.24 -1.47
C GLN A 55 -7.19 -1.02 -0.86
N PHE A 56 -7.95 -0.40 0.03
CA PHE A 56 -9.08 -1.01 0.70
C PHE A 56 -10.21 -1.32 -0.28
N HIS A 57 -10.77 -2.52 -0.18
CA HIS A 57 -11.94 -2.91 -0.95
C HIS A 57 -13.20 -2.78 -0.10
N GLN A 58 -13.33 -3.64 0.90
CA GLN A 58 -14.52 -3.70 1.76
C GLN A 58 -14.24 -4.46 3.06
N LEU A 59 -15.07 -4.20 4.06
CA LEU A 59 -15.17 -5.06 5.24
C LEU A 59 -15.71 -6.44 4.83
N GLY A 60 -15.23 -7.46 5.52
CA GLY A 60 -15.60 -8.84 5.29
C GLY A 60 -16.24 -9.50 6.50
N SER A 61 -16.48 -10.80 6.37
CA SER A 61 -17.05 -11.65 7.41
C SER A 61 -16.38 -13.03 7.44
N ILE A 62 -15.16 -13.15 6.90
CA ILE A 62 -14.39 -14.38 6.94
C ILE A 62 -13.89 -14.62 8.36
N GLU A 63 -14.03 -15.85 8.83
CA GLU A 63 -13.45 -16.34 10.08
C GLU A 63 -13.16 -17.83 9.94
N ASN A 64 -12.21 -18.34 10.73
CA ASN A 64 -11.95 -19.77 10.83
C ASN A 64 -11.31 -20.09 12.19
N PRO A 65 -12.11 -20.12 13.28
CA PRO A 65 -11.60 -20.34 14.64
C PRO A 65 -10.94 -21.72 14.82
N TYR A 66 -11.25 -22.69 13.97
CA TYR A 66 -10.68 -24.03 14.07
C TYR A 66 -9.22 -24.12 13.64
N TYR A 67 -8.76 -23.22 12.76
CA TYR A 67 -7.43 -23.29 12.15
C TYR A 67 -6.63 -21.99 12.25
N THR A 68 -7.24 -20.92 12.77
CA THR A 68 -6.67 -19.57 12.85
C THR A 68 -7.14 -18.90 14.15
N PRO A 69 -6.40 -17.93 14.70
CA PRO A 69 -6.82 -17.19 15.89
C PRO A 69 -7.93 -16.16 15.60
N PHE A 70 -8.34 -16.00 14.34
CA PHE A 70 -9.22 -14.92 13.92
C PHE A 70 -10.70 -15.29 14.08
N GLU A 71 -11.28 -14.77 15.16
CA GLU A 71 -12.70 -14.87 15.50
C GLU A 71 -13.42 -13.55 15.25
N LYS A 72 -14.66 -13.61 14.78
CA LYS A 72 -15.45 -12.41 14.48
C LYS A 72 -15.74 -11.56 15.71
N GLU A 73 -15.70 -12.10 16.92
CA GLU A 73 -15.91 -11.34 18.17
C GLU A 73 -14.76 -10.40 18.47
N SER A 74 -13.53 -10.82 18.17
CA SER A 74 -12.29 -10.13 18.52
C SER A 74 -11.72 -9.33 17.35
N TYR A 75 -11.93 -9.78 16.11
CA TYR A 75 -11.32 -9.18 14.92
C TYR A 75 -12.34 -8.57 13.97
N ILE A 76 -11.88 -7.55 13.24
CA ILE A 76 -12.54 -7.03 12.04
C ILE A 76 -11.81 -7.63 10.84
N ASN A 77 -12.53 -8.44 10.07
CA ASN A 77 -12.05 -8.95 8.79
C ASN A 77 -12.29 -7.91 7.69
N PHE A 78 -11.33 -7.77 6.77
CA PHE A 78 -11.48 -6.93 5.61
C PHE A 78 -10.65 -7.44 4.42
N SER A 79 -10.94 -6.86 3.26
CA SER A 79 -10.32 -7.19 1.99
C SER A 79 -9.66 -5.98 1.35
N VAL A 80 -8.59 -6.25 0.61
CA VAL A 80 -7.80 -5.21 -0.04
C VAL A 80 -7.32 -5.67 -1.41
N TRP A 81 -7.00 -4.73 -2.29
CA TRP A 81 -6.12 -4.97 -3.41
C TRP A 81 -4.69 -4.57 -3.06
N SER A 82 -3.73 -5.18 -3.74
CA SER A 82 -2.36 -4.65 -3.76
C SER A 82 -2.35 -3.22 -4.29
N ASP A 83 -1.40 -2.42 -3.81
CA ASP A 83 -1.17 -1.06 -4.31
C ASP A 83 -0.92 -1.00 -5.83
N GLY A 84 -0.25 -2.02 -6.37
CA GLY A 84 0.06 -2.12 -7.81
C GLY A 84 -1.07 -2.73 -8.66
N ALA A 85 -2.20 -3.11 -8.06
CA ALA A 85 -3.27 -3.79 -8.78
C ALA A 85 -3.87 -2.90 -9.88
N ALA A 86 -3.94 -3.43 -11.10
CA ALA A 86 -4.51 -2.74 -12.25
C ALA A 86 -6.05 -2.77 -12.20
N LEU A 87 -6.67 -2.02 -11.27
CA LEU A 87 -8.12 -2.08 -10.98
C LEU A 87 -9.03 -1.73 -12.17
N TRP A 88 -8.49 -1.12 -13.22
CA TRP A 88 -9.18 -0.91 -14.50
C TRP A 88 -9.31 -2.17 -15.37
N ASP A 89 -8.64 -3.27 -14.99
CA ASP A 89 -8.86 -4.59 -15.54
C ASP A 89 -9.81 -5.39 -14.64
N LYS A 90 -10.87 -5.95 -15.23
CA LYS A 90 -11.88 -6.72 -14.50
C LYS A 90 -11.27 -7.90 -13.74
N GLY A 91 -10.31 -8.59 -14.33
CA GLY A 91 -9.68 -9.76 -13.72
C GLY A 91 -8.79 -9.41 -12.54
N ALA A 92 -8.23 -8.20 -12.50
CA ALA A 92 -7.52 -7.68 -11.33
C ALA A 92 -8.50 -7.16 -10.26
N TYR A 93 -9.57 -6.48 -10.67
CA TYR A 93 -10.60 -5.96 -9.78
C TYR A 93 -11.30 -7.05 -8.97
N GLU A 94 -11.61 -8.20 -9.60
CA GLU A 94 -12.25 -9.34 -8.94
C GLU A 94 -11.31 -10.16 -8.03
N LYS A 95 -10.01 -9.82 -7.96
CA LYS A 95 -8.99 -10.55 -7.20
C LYS A 95 -8.46 -9.73 -6.04
N ASP A 96 -9.35 -9.38 -5.12
CA ASP A 96 -8.96 -8.87 -3.81
C ASP A 96 -8.37 -9.97 -2.92
N PHE A 97 -7.66 -9.55 -1.89
CA PHE A 97 -7.10 -10.39 -0.84
C PHE A 97 -7.92 -10.20 0.44
N PRO A 98 -8.68 -11.22 0.88
CA PRO A 98 -9.67 -11.06 1.95
C PRO A 98 -9.23 -11.54 3.33
N TYR A 99 -7.95 -11.90 3.51
CA TYR A 99 -7.44 -12.53 4.74
C TYR A 99 -6.63 -11.56 5.60
N LEU A 100 -7.16 -10.34 5.79
CA LEU A 100 -6.64 -9.34 6.72
C LEU A 100 -7.59 -9.18 7.91
N PHE A 101 -7.00 -9.03 9.08
CA PHE A 101 -7.70 -9.01 10.36
C PHE A 101 -7.07 -7.97 11.26
N ILE A 102 -7.87 -7.04 11.80
CA ILE A 102 -7.42 -6.08 12.81
C ILE A 102 -8.19 -6.33 14.10
N ASP A 103 -7.50 -6.38 15.23
CA ASP A 103 -8.14 -6.54 16.54
C ASP A 103 -9.04 -5.31 16.80
N ARG A 104 -10.26 -5.56 17.31
CA ARG A 104 -11.26 -4.52 17.62
C ARG A 104 -10.85 -3.58 18.74
N MET A 105 -9.93 -4.01 19.60
CA MET A 105 -9.39 -3.24 20.71
C MET A 105 -8.27 -2.30 20.27
N GLU A 106 -7.69 -2.51 19.09
CA GLU A 106 -6.65 -1.63 18.55
C GLU A 106 -7.21 -0.26 18.20
N SER A 107 -6.37 0.76 18.33
CA SER A 107 -6.80 2.15 18.15
C SER A 107 -7.21 2.45 16.70
N GLU A 108 -6.58 1.76 15.77
CA GLU A 108 -6.72 1.85 14.32
C GLU A 108 -7.96 1.12 13.80
N SER A 109 -8.59 0.27 14.61
CA SER A 109 -9.83 -0.44 14.27
C SER A 109 -10.95 0.52 13.84
N LYS A 110 -11.04 1.69 14.48
CA LYS A 110 -12.01 2.74 14.13
C LYS A 110 -11.76 3.31 12.73
N THR A 111 -10.48 3.52 12.38
CA THR A 111 -10.08 3.96 11.05
C THR A 111 -10.52 2.94 10.00
N MET A 112 -10.33 1.64 10.28
CA MET A 112 -10.76 0.56 9.39
C MET A 112 -12.29 0.52 9.23
N LEU A 113 -13.07 0.69 10.30
CA LEU A 113 -14.53 0.72 10.24
C LEU A 113 -15.08 1.92 9.45
N GLN A 114 -14.30 2.99 9.32
CA GLN A 114 -14.65 4.19 8.57
C GLN A 114 -14.05 4.22 7.16
N ALA A 115 -13.22 3.24 6.82
CA ALA A 115 -12.55 3.16 5.53
C ALA A 115 -13.59 3.03 4.40
N ARG A 116 -13.35 3.76 3.31
CA ARG A 116 -14.13 3.70 2.09
C ARG A 116 -13.35 2.95 1.03
N MET A 117 -14.08 2.33 0.10
CA MET A 117 -13.48 1.66 -1.04
C MET A 117 -12.47 2.59 -1.74
N TYR A 118 -11.31 2.02 -2.07
CA TYR A 118 -10.11 2.67 -2.60
C TYR A 118 -9.28 3.52 -1.63
N ASP A 119 -9.70 3.70 -0.37
CA ASP A 119 -8.82 4.30 0.63
C ASP A 119 -7.51 3.50 0.70
N ARG A 120 -6.38 4.22 0.72
CA ARG A 120 -5.05 3.62 0.63
C ARG A 120 -4.40 3.62 2.00
N PHE A 121 -3.75 2.53 2.35
CA PHE A 121 -3.14 2.33 3.66
C PHE A 121 -1.73 1.76 3.54
N ILE A 122 -0.84 2.21 4.42
CA ILE A 122 0.33 1.42 4.83
C ILE A 122 -0.13 0.54 5.99
N ILE A 123 0.06 -0.76 5.83
CA ILE A 123 -0.26 -1.78 6.83
C ILE A 123 1.03 -2.41 7.31
N THR A 124 1.20 -2.49 8.62
CA THR A 124 2.14 -3.44 9.25
C THR A 124 1.34 -4.69 9.59
N GLY A 125 1.64 -5.76 8.87
CA GLY A 125 0.94 -7.04 9.02
C GLY A 125 1.88 -8.15 9.43
N ARG A 126 1.35 -9.08 10.22
CA ARG A 126 2.02 -10.31 10.66
C ARG A 126 1.30 -11.52 10.11
N VAL A 127 2.02 -12.40 9.44
CA VAL A 127 1.46 -13.67 8.95
C VAL A 127 1.37 -14.65 10.13
N GLU A 128 0.21 -14.67 10.79
CA GLU A 128 -0.05 -15.50 11.97
C GLU A 128 -0.24 -16.98 11.60
N SER A 129 -1.02 -17.22 10.55
CA SER A 129 -1.34 -18.57 10.11
C SER A 129 -1.36 -18.68 8.59
N ILE A 130 -1.20 -19.91 8.11
CA ILE A 130 -1.26 -20.25 6.69
C ILE A 130 -2.25 -21.40 6.55
N PHE A 131 -3.38 -21.14 5.91
CA PHE A 131 -4.44 -22.12 5.72
C PHE A 131 -4.76 -22.25 4.24
N ARG A 132 -4.78 -23.49 3.73
CA ARG A 132 -4.97 -23.81 2.30
C ARG A 132 -4.03 -23.01 1.37
N GLY A 133 -2.79 -22.81 1.82
CA GLY A 133 -1.77 -22.06 1.08
C GLY A 133 -1.98 -20.55 1.03
N LYS A 134 -2.93 -20.00 1.81
CA LYS A 134 -3.19 -18.56 1.91
C LYS A 134 -2.71 -18.05 3.28
N PRO A 135 -1.95 -16.94 3.34
CA PRO A 135 -1.63 -16.31 4.60
C PRO A 135 -2.89 -15.66 5.18
N TRP A 136 -3.05 -15.77 6.50
CA TRP A 136 -4.00 -14.99 7.27
C TRP A 136 -3.20 -14.02 8.10
N ILE A 137 -3.42 -12.73 7.85
CA ILE A 137 -2.54 -11.66 8.28
C ILE A 137 -3.24 -10.84 9.35
N GLU A 138 -2.65 -10.80 10.53
CA GLU A 138 -3.02 -9.87 11.59
C GLU A 138 -2.42 -8.50 11.26
N VAL A 139 -3.21 -7.45 11.42
CA VAL A 139 -2.82 -6.07 11.22
C VAL A 139 -2.51 -5.48 12.57
N VAL A 140 -1.23 -5.19 12.80
CA VAL A 140 -0.69 -4.66 14.06
C VAL A 140 -0.36 -3.16 13.96
N GLY A 141 -0.41 -2.59 12.75
CA GLY A 141 -0.25 -1.16 12.51
C GLY A 141 -0.93 -0.74 11.22
N LEU A 142 -1.51 0.45 11.20
CA LEU A 142 -2.24 0.97 10.05
C LEU A 142 -2.14 2.50 9.98
N LYS A 143 -1.73 3.00 8.82
CA LYS A 143 -1.67 4.43 8.52
C LYS A 143 -2.35 4.73 7.20
N ALA A 144 -3.32 5.66 7.22
CA ALA A 144 -3.98 6.13 6.01
C ALA A 144 -3.03 6.97 5.17
N LEU A 145 -3.11 6.83 3.85
CA LEU A 145 -2.42 7.66 2.87
C LEU A 145 -3.41 8.63 2.23
N GLU A 146 -2.96 9.86 2.00
CA GLU A 146 -3.77 10.89 1.35
C GLU A 146 -3.99 10.58 -0.14
N GLU A 147 -2.97 10.03 -0.78
CA GLU A 147 -2.98 9.61 -2.17
C GLU A 147 -3.78 8.33 -2.33
N LYS A 148 -4.78 8.33 -3.21
CA LYS A 148 -5.62 7.17 -3.48
C LYS A 148 -6.26 7.22 -4.87
N LEU A 149 -6.62 6.05 -5.37
CA LEU A 149 -7.44 5.95 -6.56
C LEU A 149 -8.86 6.42 -6.23
N ASP A 150 -9.45 7.24 -7.10
CA ASP A 150 -10.85 7.63 -7.00
C ASP A 150 -11.69 6.98 -8.11
N GLU A 151 -12.97 6.75 -7.82
CA GLU A 151 -13.90 6.10 -8.74
C GLU A 151 -14.05 6.85 -10.08
N PRO A 152 -14.19 8.19 -10.13
CA PRO A 152 -14.18 8.93 -11.39
C PRO A 152 -12.95 8.67 -12.27
N SER A 153 -11.76 8.69 -11.68
CA SER A 153 -10.50 8.41 -12.37
C SER A 153 -10.49 6.97 -12.90
N LEU A 154 -10.90 5.99 -12.07
CA LEU A 154 -10.99 4.59 -12.48
C LEU A 154 -11.95 4.38 -13.65
N ILE A 155 -13.15 4.97 -13.62
CA ILE A 155 -14.14 4.87 -14.72
C ILE A 155 -13.54 5.39 -16.03
N ARG A 156 -12.81 6.51 -15.97
CA ARG A 156 -12.15 7.08 -17.14
C ARG A 156 -11.02 6.19 -17.67
N MET A 157 -10.22 5.59 -16.78
CA MET A 157 -9.21 4.61 -17.19
C MET A 157 -9.84 3.41 -17.90
N VAL A 158 -10.91 2.82 -17.34
CA VAL A 158 -11.64 1.70 -17.95
C VAL A 158 -12.12 2.09 -19.36
N LYS A 159 -12.73 3.28 -19.50
CA LYS A 159 -13.18 3.80 -20.78
C LYS A 159 -12.01 4.02 -21.77
N ALA A 160 -10.90 4.59 -21.31
CA ALA A 160 -9.71 4.82 -22.12
C ALA A 160 -9.13 3.50 -22.66
N TYR A 161 -8.97 2.49 -21.81
CA TYR A 161 -8.50 1.16 -22.23
C TYR A 161 -9.47 0.50 -23.23
N ARG A 162 -10.79 0.67 -23.07
CA ARG A 162 -11.77 0.19 -24.04
C ARG A 162 -11.62 0.89 -25.40
N LEU A 163 -11.46 2.21 -25.41
CA LEU A 163 -11.23 2.99 -26.64
C LEU A 163 -9.91 2.61 -27.32
N LYS A 164 -8.86 2.39 -26.54
CA LYS A 164 -7.56 1.91 -27.02
C LYS A 164 -7.67 0.54 -27.68
N LYS A 165 -8.41 -0.41 -27.08
CA LYS A 165 -8.70 -1.73 -27.69
C LYS A 165 -9.44 -1.61 -29.03
N LEU A 166 -10.30 -0.60 -29.18
CA LEU A 166 -10.99 -0.25 -30.43
C LEU A 166 -10.15 0.59 -31.40
N ARG A 167 -8.86 0.82 -31.11
CA ARG A 167 -7.93 1.67 -31.88
C ARG A 167 -8.39 3.12 -32.04
N ARG A 168 -9.28 3.61 -31.16
CA ARG A 168 -9.70 5.02 -31.12
C ARG A 168 -8.73 5.81 -30.27
N TYR A 169 -7.50 5.95 -30.75
CA TYR A 169 -6.38 6.45 -29.94
C TYR A 169 -6.52 7.90 -29.49
N ASP A 170 -7.06 8.80 -30.32
CA ASP A 170 -7.31 10.19 -29.91
C ASP A 170 -8.31 10.28 -28.75
N ALA A 171 -9.41 9.55 -28.86
CA ALA A 171 -10.42 9.49 -27.80
C ALA A 171 -9.85 8.84 -26.53
N ALA A 172 -9.05 7.78 -26.67
CA ALA A 172 -8.40 7.11 -25.54
C ALA A 172 -7.42 8.06 -24.81
N ALA A 173 -6.61 8.82 -25.56
CA ALA A 173 -5.69 9.80 -24.99
C ALA A 173 -6.43 10.89 -24.20
N SER A 174 -7.57 11.37 -24.72
CA SER A 174 -8.40 12.35 -24.02
C SER A 174 -8.97 11.82 -22.71
N GLU A 175 -9.39 10.54 -22.67
CA GLU A 175 -9.91 9.92 -21.45
C GLU A 175 -8.80 9.68 -20.42
N PHE A 176 -7.60 9.24 -20.85
CA PHE A 176 -6.45 9.14 -19.95
C PHE A 176 -6.08 10.50 -19.35
N SER A 177 -6.00 11.54 -20.17
CA SER A 177 -5.74 12.90 -19.68
C SER A 177 -6.77 13.35 -18.64
N SER A 178 -8.04 12.96 -18.83
CA SER A 178 -9.14 13.33 -17.93
C SER A 178 -9.18 12.46 -16.66
N ALA A 179 -8.52 11.31 -16.66
CA ALA A 179 -8.41 10.42 -15.51
C ALA A 179 -7.34 10.89 -14.50
N ASN A 180 -6.49 11.85 -14.87
CA ASN A 180 -5.40 12.31 -14.03
C ASN A 180 -5.94 13.28 -12.95
N SER A 181 -6.12 12.79 -11.73
CA SER A 181 -6.51 13.60 -10.57
C SER A 181 -5.32 13.91 -9.66
N THR A 182 -5.39 14.99 -8.89
CA THR A 182 -4.31 15.43 -7.99
C THR A 182 -4.12 14.49 -6.80
N THR A 183 -5.07 13.61 -6.53
CA THR A 183 -5.05 12.69 -5.40
C THR A 183 -4.52 11.31 -5.79
N LEU A 184 -4.18 11.06 -7.05
CA LEU A 184 -3.72 9.73 -7.48
C LEU A 184 -2.36 9.38 -6.88
N PRO A 185 -2.14 8.09 -6.55
CA PRO A 185 -0.82 7.59 -6.25
C PRO A 185 0.15 7.85 -7.42
N PRO A 186 1.41 8.21 -7.14
CA PRO A 186 2.41 8.56 -8.17
C PRO A 186 2.59 7.49 -9.25
N HIS A 187 2.57 6.21 -8.89
CA HIS A 187 2.71 5.09 -9.83
C HIS A 187 1.51 4.98 -10.77
N ILE A 188 0.29 5.18 -10.27
CA ILE A 188 -0.93 5.18 -11.09
C ILE A 188 -0.95 6.39 -12.03
N ALA A 189 -0.58 7.57 -11.53
CA ALA A 189 -0.45 8.77 -12.35
C ALA A 189 0.59 8.57 -13.48
N ALA A 190 1.72 7.91 -13.18
CA ALA A 190 2.73 7.57 -14.18
C ALA A 190 2.19 6.60 -15.25
N ILE A 191 1.36 5.62 -14.86
CA ILE A 191 0.70 4.71 -15.81
C ILE A 191 -0.23 5.50 -16.74
N ILE A 192 -1.08 6.38 -16.19
CA ILE A 192 -2.01 7.19 -16.98
C ILE A 192 -1.27 8.03 -18.02
N ASP A 193 -0.22 8.74 -17.59
CA ASP A 193 0.56 9.60 -18.48
C ASP A 193 1.32 8.78 -19.55
N ARG A 194 1.87 7.61 -19.17
CA ARG A 194 2.48 6.70 -20.14
C ARG A 194 1.47 6.26 -21.20
N GLU A 195 0.30 5.80 -20.76
CA GLU A 195 -0.74 5.28 -21.66
C GLU A 195 -1.34 6.37 -22.56
N GLN A 196 -1.50 7.59 -22.03
CA GLN A 196 -1.86 8.77 -22.82
C GLN A 196 -0.85 9.01 -23.94
N GLY A 197 0.44 9.08 -23.60
CA GLY A 197 1.51 9.30 -24.57
C GLY A 197 1.58 8.22 -25.64
N LEU A 198 1.42 6.95 -25.26
CA LEU A 198 1.37 5.83 -26.21
C LEU A 198 0.16 5.93 -27.16
N CYS A 199 -1.00 6.38 -26.67
CA CYS A 199 -2.17 6.61 -27.52
C CYS A 199 -1.91 7.76 -28.51
N LEU A 200 -1.35 8.89 -28.06
CA LEU A 200 -1.01 10.01 -28.94
C LEU A 200 0.00 9.61 -30.02
N ALA A 201 1.03 8.86 -29.65
CA ALA A 201 2.00 8.32 -30.61
C ALA A 201 1.34 7.37 -31.63
N SER A 202 0.41 6.52 -31.17
CA SER A 202 -0.36 5.63 -32.04
C SER A 202 -1.34 6.36 -32.97
N ALA A 203 -1.68 7.62 -32.64
CA ALA A 203 -2.44 8.54 -33.48
C ALA A 203 -1.55 9.40 -34.40
N ASN A 204 -0.24 9.13 -34.48
CA ASN A 204 0.78 9.92 -35.19
C ASN A 204 0.95 11.36 -34.67
N ARG A 205 0.52 11.66 -33.44
CA ARG A 205 0.65 12.97 -32.78
C ARG A 205 1.90 13.03 -31.91
N TYR A 206 3.06 12.77 -32.52
CA TYR A 206 4.32 12.61 -31.79
C TYR A 206 4.73 13.82 -30.96
N GLY A 207 4.50 15.04 -31.46
CA GLY A 207 4.80 16.27 -30.72
C GLY A 207 4.03 16.37 -29.40
N GLU A 208 2.77 15.94 -29.40
CA GLU A 208 1.94 15.93 -28.19
C GLU A 208 2.22 14.73 -27.28
N ALA A 209 2.70 13.62 -27.84
CA ALA A 209 3.04 12.42 -27.09
C ALA A 209 4.23 12.61 -26.13
N LEU A 210 5.16 13.53 -26.45
CA LEU A 210 6.37 13.75 -25.65
C LEU A 210 6.06 14.19 -24.21
N VAL A 211 5.18 15.18 -24.05
CA VAL A 211 4.86 15.77 -22.74
C VAL A 211 4.37 14.73 -21.72
N PRO A 212 3.34 13.90 -21.99
CA PRO A 212 2.90 12.90 -21.04
C PRO A 212 3.94 11.77 -20.84
N LEU A 213 4.73 11.41 -21.85
CA LEU A 213 5.80 10.42 -21.66
C LEU A 213 6.93 10.91 -20.74
N GLU A 214 7.30 12.18 -20.84
CA GLU A 214 8.27 12.81 -19.94
C GLU A 214 7.74 12.88 -18.51
N LYS A 215 6.47 13.25 -18.33
CA LYS A 215 5.79 13.23 -17.02
C LYS A 215 5.79 11.83 -16.39
N ALA A 216 5.53 10.79 -17.18
CA ALA A 216 5.57 9.41 -16.71
C ALA A 216 6.99 8.99 -16.30
N ALA A 217 8.01 9.37 -17.09
CA ALA A 217 9.40 9.07 -16.77
C ALA A 217 9.88 9.80 -15.50
N ALA A 218 9.48 11.06 -15.31
CA ALA A 218 9.81 11.83 -14.11
C ALA A 218 9.19 11.21 -12.84
N ARG A 219 7.91 10.85 -12.88
CA ARG A 219 7.25 10.21 -11.73
C ARG A 219 7.85 8.86 -11.37
N ARG A 220 8.24 8.05 -12.35
CA ARG A 220 8.89 6.75 -12.10
C ARG A 220 10.29 6.89 -11.48
N LYS A 221 11.04 7.94 -11.83
CA LYS A 221 12.33 8.22 -11.18
C LYS A 221 12.13 8.60 -9.71
N ASN A 222 11.12 9.42 -9.42
CA ASN A 222 10.79 9.81 -8.05
C ASN A 222 10.26 8.63 -7.23
N ASP A 223 9.55 7.69 -7.85
CA ASP A 223 9.13 6.43 -7.21
C ASP A 223 10.34 5.59 -6.75
N ASN A 224 11.31 5.40 -7.65
CA ASN A 224 12.59 4.74 -7.31
C ASN A 224 13.45 5.54 -6.31
N GLU A 225 13.30 6.88 -6.25
CA GLU A 225 13.99 7.72 -5.26
C GLU A 225 13.31 7.70 -3.89
N LEU A 226 11.97 7.61 -3.83
CA LEU A 226 11.22 7.33 -2.60
C LEU A 226 11.59 5.95 -2.03
N GLU A 227 11.72 4.94 -2.89
CA GLU A 227 12.27 3.63 -2.52
C GLU A 227 13.73 3.70 -2.01
N ARG A 228 14.51 4.73 -2.38
CA ARG A 228 15.89 4.95 -1.92
C ARG A 228 15.99 5.80 -0.65
N VAL A 229 15.06 6.74 -0.44
CA VAL A 229 14.98 7.54 0.79
C VAL A 229 14.52 6.68 1.98
N LEU A 230 13.76 5.61 1.71
CA LEU A 230 13.34 4.60 2.70
C LEU A 230 14.31 3.39 2.80
N ALA A 231 15.52 3.51 2.25
CA ALA A 231 16.56 2.48 2.27
C ALA A 231 17.79 2.86 3.12
N PHE A 232 17.67 3.89 3.97
CA PHE A 232 18.63 4.29 4.99
C PHE A 232 17.97 4.27 6.37
#